data_AF-A0A2V7S5J3-F1
#
_entry.id   AF-A0A2V7S5J3-F1
#
_cell.length_a   1.000
_cell.length_b   1.000
_cell.length_c   1.000
_cell.angle_alpha   90.00
_cell.angle_beta   90.00
_cell.angle_gamma   90.00
#
_symmetry.space_group_name_H-M   'P 1'
#
loop_
_entity.id
_entity.type
_entity.pdbx_description
1 polymer ?
#
loop_
_entity_poly.entity_id
_entity_poly.type
_entity_poly.pdbx_seq_one_letter_code
_entity_poly.pdbx_strand_id
1 'polypeptide(L)'
;VSSEIARGLDIFALQPSGFISQNEIDAAKSVHFDEFNTQGQLRFVWPSTFALARAYVDQLERSHGLAPERILAVRQALTSAERASVAGRQSALTQLAVQLEGDASGSGEATRVNTLAKTLRDLAAAAGAVGSKL
;
A
#
# COMPACT_ATOMS: atom_id res chain seq x y z
N VAL A 1 -20.93 -24.28 24.25
CA VAL A 1 -19.66 -23.53 24.36
C VAL A 1 -18.50 -24.52 24.37
N SER A 2 -17.44 -24.17 23.64
CA SER A 2 -16.15 -24.87 23.48
C SER A 2 -16.13 -26.18 22.70
N SER A 3 -15.52 -26.15 21.51
CA SER A 3 -14.18 -26.72 21.28
C SER A 3 -13.99 -27.09 19.80
N GLU A 4 -13.14 -26.36 19.06
CA GLU A 4 -12.42 -26.90 17.87
C GLU A 4 -11.32 -26.00 17.27
N ILE A 5 -10.85 -24.92 17.92
CA ILE A 5 -9.68 -24.13 17.44
C ILE A 5 -8.37 -24.75 17.95
N ALA A 6 -8.21 -26.07 17.78
CA ALA A 6 -6.98 -26.76 18.17
C ALA A 6 -6.67 -27.89 17.19
N ARG A 7 -5.88 -27.54 16.19
CA ARG A 7 -5.09 -28.39 15.27
C ARG A 7 -5.74 -28.68 13.92
N GLY A 8 -5.12 -28.14 12.86
CA GLY A 8 -5.19 -28.75 11.54
C GLY A 8 -4.99 -27.76 10.40
N LEU A 9 -3.73 -27.48 10.06
CA LEU A 9 -3.23 -27.10 8.72
C LEU A 9 -4.18 -26.26 7.84
N ASP A 10 -3.99 -24.94 7.81
CA ASP A 10 -4.50 -24.14 6.69
C ASP A 10 -3.40 -24.03 5.61
N ILE A 11 -3.36 -25.04 4.72
CA ILE A 11 -2.60 -25.00 3.46
C ILE A 11 -3.55 -24.49 2.37
N PHE A 12 -3.96 -23.23 2.46
CA PHE A 12 -4.58 -22.55 1.32
C PHE A 12 -3.97 -21.17 1.13
N ALA A 13 -2.95 -21.12 0.27
CA ALA A 13 -2.49 -19.86 -0.31
C ALA A 13 -3.65 -19.24 -1.10
N LEU A 14 -4.08 -18.03 -0.71
CA LEU A 14 -5.11 -17.28 -1.43
C LEU A 14 -4.66 -17.06 -2.88
N GLN A 15 -5.51 -17.44 -3.81
CA GLN A 15 -5.32 -17.28 -5.24
C GLN A 15 -6.14 -16.06 -5.73
N PRO A 16 -5.61 -15.23 -6.64
CA PRO A 16 -6.32 -14.04 -7.14
C PRO A 16 -7.71 -14.36 -7.69
N SER A 17 -8.69 -13.50 -7.40
CA SER A 17 -10.06 -13.61 -7.93
C SER A 17 -10.64 -12.21 -8.22
N GLY A 18 -11.81 -12.12 -8.85
CA GLY A 18 -12.44 -10.83 -9.18
C GLY A 18 -12.67 -9.88 -7.99
N PHE A 19 -12.58 -10.39 -6.75
CA PHE A 19 -12.76 -9.65 -5.51
C PHE A 19 -11.45 -9.30 -4.78
N ILE A 20 -10.31 -9.92 -5.14
CA ILE A 20 -9.03 -9.75 -4.45
C ILE A 20 -7.86 -9.79 -5.45
N SER A 21 -7.05 -8.74 -5.49
CA SER A 21 -5.88 -8.65 -6.36
C SER A 21 -4.62 -9.25 -5.71
N GLN A 22 -3.64 -9.63 -6.53
CA GLN A 22 -2.34 -10.10 -6.03
C GLN A 22 -1.63 -9.05 -5.17
N ASN A 23 -1.82 -7.76 -5.46
CA ASN A 23 -1.26 -6.67 -4.66
C ASN A 23 -1.90 -6.61 -3.26
N GLU A 24 -3.18 -6.94 -3.14
CA GLU A 24 -3.87 -7.01 -1.84
C GLU A 24 -3.34 -8.17 -0.99
N ILE A 25 -3.01 -9.29 -1.63
CA ILE A 25 -2.38 -10.44 -0.98
C ILE A 25 -0.95 -10.11 -0.54
N ASP A 26 -0.19 -9.43 -1.38
CA ASP A 26 1.20 -9.05 -1.06
C ASP A 26 1.26 -7.93 -0.01
N ALA A 27 0.30 -7.01 -0.02
CA ALA A 27 0.11 -6.04 1.05
C ALA A 27 -0.16 -6.79 2.37
N ALA A 28 -1.07 -7.78 2.37
CA ALA A 28 -1.35 -8.62 3.54
C ALA A 28 -0.13 -9.44 4.03
N LYS A 29 0.82 -9.76 3.14
CA LYS A 29 2.06 -10.47 3.47
C LYS A 29 3.20 -9.56 3.93
N SER A 30 3.06 -8.24 3.81
CA SER A 30 4.11 -7.29 4.18
C SER A 30 4.30 -7.07 5.69
N VAL A 31 3.52 -7.75 6.54
CA VAL A 31 3.80 -7.84 7.98
C VAL A 31 4.97 -8.79 8.18
N HIS A 32 6.17 -8.22 8.24
CA HIS A 32 7.35 -8.90 8.77
C HIS A 32 7.68 -8.29 10.14
N PHE A 33 7.70 -9.14 11.17
CA PHE A 33 8.10 -8.80 12.53
C PHE A 33 9.63 -8.94 12.63
N ASP A 34 10.35 -7.83 12.82
CA ASP A 34 11.80 -7.85 13.04
C ASP A 34 12.20 -7.97 14.52
N GLU A 35 11.26 -8.03 15.47
CA GLU A 35 11.62 -8.18 16.89
C GLU A 35 10.61 -9.02 17.68
N PHE A 36 11.10 -10.16 18.17
CA PHE A 36 10.42 -11.01 19.13
C PHE A 36 10.55 -10.36 20.52
N ASN A 37 9.61 -9.50 20.89
CA ASN A 37 9.49 -9.02 22.27
C ASN A 37 8.33 -9.76 22.97
N THR A 38 8.69 -10.73 23.81
CA THR A 38 7.82 -11.69 24.48
C THR A 38 6.84 -11.13 25.52
N GLN A 39 6.75 -9.81 25.73
CA GLN A 39 5.91 -9.23 26.79
C GLN A 39 5.14 -7.94 26.45
N GLY A 40 5.09 -7.52 25.18
CA GLY A 40 4.37 -6.29 24.79
C GLY A 40 3.21 -6.57 23.82
N GLN A 41 1.99 -6.17 24.16
CA GLN A 41 0.83 -6.22 23.28
C GLN A 41 1.10 -5.32 22.04
N LEU A 42 1.57 -5.92 20.95
CA LEU A 42 1.98 -5.20 19.73
C LEU A 42 0.77 -4.52 19.08
N ARG A 43 0.85 -3.20 18.91
CA ARG A 43 -0.05 -2.47 18.02
C ARG A 43 0.25 -2.91 16.59
N PHE A 44 -0.76 -3.44 15.88
CA PHE A 44 -0.66 -3.76 14.46
C PHE A 44 -0.48 -2.45 13.66
N VAL A 45 0.76 -2.14 13.28
CA VAL A 45 1.06 -1.09 12.29
C VAL A 45 1.34 -1.80 10.97
N TRP A 46 0.46 -1.64 9.99
CA TRP A 46 0.75 -2.09 8.62
C TRP A 46 1.78 -1.13 8.01
N PRO A 47 2.96 -1.61 7.61
CA PRO A 47 3.94 -0.75 6.96
C PRO A 47 3.40 -0.30 5.60
N SER A 48 3.55 0.99 5.30
CA SER A 48 3.24 1.51 3.96
C SER A 48 4.22 0.89 2.96
N THR A 49 3.70 0.08 2.03
CA THR A 49 4.47 -0.61 0.98
C THR A 49 3.98 -0.22 -0.41
N PHE A 50 4.81 -0.42 -1.43
CA PHE A 50 4.39 -0.27 -2.83
C PHE A 50 3.21 -1.21 -3.16
N ALA A 51 3.13 -2.39 -2.54
CA ALA A 51 1.99 -3.29 -2.64
C ALA A 51 0.71 -2.66 -2.08
N LEU A 52 0.77 -2.04 -0.89
CA LEU A 52 -0.37 -1.33 -0.30
C LEU A 52 -0.82 -0.15 -1.17
N ALA A 53 0.12 0.63 -1.72
CA ALA A 53 -0.20 1.71 -2.65
C ALA A 53 -0.90 1.18 -3.91
N ARG A 54 -0.41 0.08 -4.50
CA ARG A 54 -1.04 -0.57 -5.67
C ARG A 54 -2.42 -1.13 -5.34
N ALA A 55 -2.63 -1.69 -4.15
CA ALA A 55 -3.93 -2.16 -3.69
C ALA A 55 -4.98 -1.02 -3.68
N TYR A 56 -4.63 0.16 -3.17
CA TYR A 56 -5.53 1.31 -3.23
C TYR A 56 -5.83 1.76 -4.66
N VAL A 57 -4.86 1.66 -5.57
CA VAL A 57 -5.07 1.95 -7.00
C VAL A 57 -6.03 0.94 -7.63
N ASP A 58 -5.87 -0.35 -7.35
CA ASP A 58 -6.77 -1.41 -7.84
C ASP A 58 -8.21 -1.19 -7.34
N GLN A 59 -8.36 -0.76 -6.08
CA GLN A 59 -9.67 -0.41 -5.52
C GLN A 59 -10.31 0.80 -6.21
N LEU A 60 -9.54 1.85 -6.50
CA LEU A 60 -10.02 3.04 -7.21
C LEU A 60 -10.41 2.73 -8.67
N GLU A 61 -9.71 1.81 -9.33
CA GLU A 61 -10.10 1.32 -10.65
C GLU A 61 -11.44 0.58 -10.60
N ARG A 62 -11.60 -0.34 -9.63
CA ARG A 62 -12.82 -1.14 -9.47
C ARG A 62 -14.05 -0.27 -9.13
N SER A 63 -13.86 0.78 -8.35
CA SER A 63 -14.94 1.69 -7.95
C SER A 63 -15.17 2.85 -8.92
N HIS A 64 -14.42 2.92 -10.02
CA HIS A 64 -14.40 4.08 -10.93
C HIS A 64 -14.13 5.41 -10.21
N GLY A 65 -13.31 5.37 -9.15
CA GLY A 65 -12.94 6.55 -8.35
C GLY A 65 -12.01 7.50 -9.08
N LEU A 66 -11.28 7.04 -10.09
CA LEU A 66 -10.46 7.87 -10.98
C LEU A 66 -10.66 7.42 -12.43
N ALA A 67 -10.41 8.33 -13.38
CA ALA A 67 -10.44 8.00 -14.81
C ALA A 67 -9.40 6.90 -15.14
N PRO A 68 -9.70 5.96 -16.07
CA PRO A 68 -8.79 4.87 -16.42
C PRO A 68 -7.38 5.32 -16.83
N GLU A 69 -7.27 6.44 -17.56
CA GLU A 69 -6.00 7.04 -17.97
C GLU A 69 -5.20 7.49 -16.75
N ARG A 70 -5.88 8.01 -15.72
CA ARG A 70 -5.24 8.42 -14.48
C ARG A 70 -4.77 7.22 -13.66
N ILE A 71 -5.55 6.15 -13.60
CA ILE A 71 -5.12 4.88 -12.97
C ILE A 71 -3.84 4.36 -13.61
N LEU A 72 -3.77 4.33 -14.95
CA LEU A 72 -2.57 3.90 -15.68
C LEU A 72 -1.35 4.78 -15.33
N ALA A 73 -1.52 6.11 -15.34
CA ALA A 73 -0.46 7.05 -15.01
C ALA A 73 0.09 6.85 -13.59
N VAL A 74 -0.79 6.63 -12.61
CA VAL A 74 -0.41 6.37 -11.22
C VAL A 74 0.38 5.05 -11.11
N ARG A 75 -0.06 3.97 -11.79
CA ARG A 75 0.67 2.68 -11.81
C ARG A 75 2.07 2.81 -12.39
N GLN A 76 2.22 3.56 -13.49
CA GLN A 76 3.52 3.82 -14.11
C GLN A 76 4.42 4.63 -13.18
N ALA A 77 3.90 5.69 -12.55
CA ALA A 77 4.64 6.49 -11.59
C ALA A 77 5.13 5.67 -10.39
N LEU A 78 4.30 4.79 -9.84
CA LEU A 78 4.70 3.86 -8.77
C LEU A 78 5.83 2.92 -9.22
N THR A 79 5.74 2.36 -10.42
CA THR A 79 6.77 1.46 -10.99
C THR A 79 8.10 2.19 -11.16
N SER A 80 8.07 3.42 -11.66
CA SER A 80 9.27 4.26 -11.82
C SER A 80 9.87 4.65 -10.47
N ALA A 81 9.04 5.05 -9.50
CA ALA A 81 9.50 5.41 -8.15
C ALA A 81 10.13 4.23 -7.41
N GLU A 82 9.60 3.01 -7.57
CA GLU A 82 10.16 1.79 -6.96
C GLU A 82 11.58 1.51 -7.45
N ARG A 83 11.88 1.81 -8.72
CA ARG A 83 13.21 1.62 -9.33
C ARG A 83 14.17 2.80 -9.16
N ALA A 84 13.67 3.95 -8.70
CA ALA A 84 14.48 5.15 -8.52
C ALA A 84 15.44 5.03 -7.33
N SER A 85 16.47 5.88 -7.33
CA SER A 85 17.33 6.12 -6.16
C SER A 85 16.49 6.60 -4.98
N VAL A 86 17.03 6.53 -3.76
CA VAL A 86 16.31 6.92 -2.53
C VAL A 86 15.75 8.36 -2.63
N ALA A 87 16.59 9.32 -3.01
CA ALA A 87 16.17 10.72 -3.17
C ALA A 87 15.16 10.90 -4.32
N GLY A 88 15.37 10.22 -5.45
CA GLY A 88 14.45 10.26 -6.60
C GLY A 88 13.09 9.66 -6.27
N ARG A 89 13.07 8.55 -5.53
CA ARG A 89 11.85 7.88 -5.03
C ARG A 89 11.09 8.78 -4.08
N GLN A 90 11.76 9.39 -3.10
CA GLN A 90 11.13 10.30 -2.16
C GLN A 90 10.48 11.49 -2.88
N SER A 91 11.19 12.10 -3.83
CA SER A 91 10.67 13.21 -4.64
C SER A 91 9.46 12.79 -5.48
N ALA A 92 9.58 11.69 -6.23
CA ALA A 92 8.53 11.19 -7.10
C ALA A 92 7.25 10.82 -6.34
N LEU A 93 7.37 10.13 -5.20
CA LEU A 93 6.22 9.75 -4.36
C LEU A 93 5.55 10.98 -3.73
N THR A 94 6.33 11.97 -3.29
CA THR A 94 5.80 13.23 -2.73
C THR A 94 5.03 14.02 -3.79
N GLN A 95 5.59 14.13 -5.00
CA GLN A 95 4.91 14.79 -6.12
C GLN A 95 3.62 14.07 -6.50
N LEU A 96 3.65 12.74 -6.60
CA LEU A 96 2.48 11.94 -6.93
C LEU A 96 1.38 12.09 -5.86
N ALA A 97 1.74 12.17 -4.59
CA ALA A 97 0.79 12.42 -3.50
C ALA A 97 0.07 13.77 -3.66
N VAL A 98 0.81 14.85 -3.97
CA VAL A 98 0.22 16.19 -4.19
C VAL A 98 -0.74 16.18 -5.38
N GLN A 99 -0.38 15.51 -6.47
CA GLN A 99 -1.27 15.41 -7.63
C GLN A 99 -2.57 14.69 -7.28
N LEU A 100 -2.49 13.58 -6.52
CA LEU A 100 -3.67 12.81 -6.10
C LEU A 100 -4.59 13.61 -5.17
N GLU A 101 -4.06 14.46 -4.30
CA GLU A 101 -4.90 15.37 -3.51
C GLU A 101 -5.69 16.35 -4.36
N GLY A 102 -5.09 16.83 -5.46
CA GLY A 102 -5.80 17.62 -6.47
C GLY A 102 -6.94 16.82 -7.11
N ASP A 103 -6.64 15.57 -7.51
CA ASP A 103 -7.61 14.66 -8.13
C ASP A 103 -8.79 14.32 -7.20
N ALA A 104 -8.56 14.30 -5.88
CA ALA A 104 -9.58 13.95 -4.89
C ALA A 104 -10.82 14.86 -4.96
N SER A 105 -10.64 16.12 -5.36
CA SER A 105 -11.76 17.08 -5.50
C SER A 105 -12.73 16.76 -6.63
N GLY A 106 -12.27 16.07 -7.68
CA GLY A 106 -13.07 15.64 -8.83
C GLY A 106 -13.43 14.15 -8.82
N SER A 107 -13.05 13.43 -7.77
CA SER A 107 -13.23 11.99 -7.62
C SER A 107 -14.54 11.65 -6.92
N GLY A 108 -15.23 10.61 -7.39
CA GLY A 108 -16.36 9.99 -6.66
C GLY A 108 -15.94 9.29 -5.35
N GLU A 109 -14.63 9.12 -5.12
CA GLU A 109 -14.03 8.35 -4.01
C GLU A 109 -12.92 9.17 -3.32
N ALA A 110 -13.15 10.46 -3.09
CA ALA A 110 -12.17 11.42 -2.53
C ALA A 110 -11.44 10.89 -1.27
N THR A 111 -12.14 10.22 -0.35
CA THR A 111 -11.54 9.63 0.86
C THR A 111 -10.47 8.59 0.53
N ARG A 112 -10.73 7.74 -0.46
CA ARG A 112 -9.79 6.69 -0.88
C ARG A 112 -8.61 7.27 -1.64
N VAL A 113 -8.85 8.28 -2.49
CA VAL A 113 -7.77 9.03 -3.17
C VAL A 113 -6.83 9.69 -2.16
N ASN A 114 -7.38 10.34 -1.14
CA ASN A 114 -6.59 10.93 -0.05
C ASN A 114 -5.84 9.88 0.79
N THR A 115 -6.43 8.70 0.98
CA THR A 115 -5.78 7.58 1.68
C THR A 115 -4.58 7.05 0.89
N LEU A 116 -4.70 6.94 -0.43
CA LEU A 116 -3.58 6.61 -1.31
C LEU A 116 -2.49 7.70 -1.20
N ALA A 117 -2.86 8.99 -1.33
CA ALA A 117 -1.91 10.09 -1.23
C ALA A 117 -1.13 10.08 0.10
N LYS A 118 -1.82 9.81 1.22
CA LYS A 118 -1.18 9.63 2.53
C LYS A 118 -0.19 8.45 2.53
N THR A 119 -0.59 7.31 1.99
CA THR A 119 0.25 6.11 1.88
C THR A 119 1.55 6.41 1.11
N LEU A 120 1.47 7.20 0.03
CA LEU A 120 2.64 7.63 -0.74
C LEU A 120 3.57 8.56 0.05
N ARG A 121 3.02 9.46 0.88
CA ARG A 121 3.84 10.29 1.77
C ARG A 121 4.57 9.47 2.82
N ASP A 122 3.88 8.50 3.42
CA ASP A 122 4.47 7.62 4.42
C ASP A 122 5.60 6.77 3.79
N LEU A 123 5.41 6.28 2.55
CA LEU A 123 6.45 5.63 1.76
C LEU A 123 7.64 6.56 1.44
N ALA A 124 7.37 7.82 1.08
CA ALA A 124 8.41 8.81 0.80
C ALA A 124 9.25 9.12 2.05
N ALA A 125 8.59 9.28 3.21
CA ALA A 125 9.24 9.52 4.48
C ALA A 125 10.11 8.32 4.92
N ALA A 126 9.60 7.09 4.74
CA ALA A 126 10.34 5.87 5.02
C ALA A 126 11.60 5.74 4.14
N ALA A 127 11.50 6.10 2.85
CA ALA A 127 12.67 6.12 1.96
C ALA A 127 13.74 7.12 2.45
N GLY A 128 13.35 8.33 2.85
CA GLY A 128 14.28 9.35 3.36
C GLY A 128 14.96 8.96 4.69
N ALA A 129 14.23 8.27 5.59
CA ALA A 129 14.76 7.82 6.87
C ALA A 129 15.88 6.77 6.73
N VAL A 130 15.81 5.91 5.71
CA VAL A 130 16.86 4.93 5.41
C VAL A 130 18.12 5.60 4.83
N GLY A 131 17.96 6.66 4.03
CA GLY A 131 19.08 7.40 3.44
C GLY A 131 19.90 8.24 4.43
N SER A 132 19.32 8.63 5.58
CA SER A 132 19.99 9.47 6.59
C SER A 132 20.88 8.69 7.58
N LYS A 133 20.95 7.35 7.47
CA LYS A 133 21.74 6.47 8.36
C LYS A 133 23.12 6.06 7.80
N LEU A 134 23.58 6.70 6.73
CA LEU A 134 24.90 6.48 6.12
C LEU A 134 25.71 7.78 6.16
#